data_AF-A0A341CW92-F1
#
_entry.id   AF-A0A341CW92-F1
#
_cell.length_a   1.000
_cell.length_b   1.000
_cell.length_c   1.000
_cell.angle_alpha   90.00
_cell.angle_beta   90.00
_cell.angle_gamma   90.00
#
_symmetry.space_group_name_H-M   'P 1'
#
loop_
_entity.id
_entity.type
_entity.pdbx_description
1 polymer ?
#
loop_
_entity_poly.entity_id
_entity_poly.type
_entity_poly.pdbx_seq_one_letter_code
_entity_poly.pdbx_strand_id
1 'polypeptide(L)'
;MELKNLEYRPVKVRGHFDHSKELYMMPRTLVDPAREAREAGRLSSAAESGAYVVTPFHCTALGVTILVNRGFVPRKKVNPDTRRKGQVEGEVDLVGMVRLSETRKPFVPENNPARNHWHYRDLEAMARLTGAEPIFIDADFKSTVPGGPIGGQTRVALRNEHMQYIITWYGLCAATSYLWFKKFLSRTPGV
;
A
#
# COMPACT_ATOMS: atom_id res chain seq x y z
N MET A 1 -21.19 7.39 10.14
CA MET A 1 -20.36 7.52 11.37
C MET A 1 -19.65 6.21 11.71
N GLU A 2 -20.27 5.05 11.49
CA GLU A 2 -19.68 3.75 11.87
C GLU A 2 -18.44 3.34 11.06
N LEU A 3 -18.42 3.53 9.72
CA LEU A 3 -17.30 3.08 8.88
C LEU A 3 -15.97 3.76 9.23
N LYS A 4 -15.99 5.02 9.68
CA LYS A 4 -14.79 5.76 10.12
C LYS A 4 -14.14 5.10 11.35
N ASN A 5 -14.95 4.50 12.23
CA ASN A 5 -14.46 3.81 13.43
C ASN A 5 -13.90 2.41 13.13
N LEU A 6 -14.14 1.91 11.92
CA LEU A 6 -13.66 0.61 11.45
C LEU A 6 -12.36 0.71 10.65
N GLU A 7 -11.83 1.90 10.40
CA GLU A 7 -10.56 2.03 9.66
C GLU A 7 -9.45 1.23 10.36
N TYR A 8 -8.70 0.44 9.59
CA TYR A 8 -7.69 -0.52 10.05
C TYR A 8 -8.21 -1.71 10.88
N ARG A 9 -9.53 -1.87 11.06
CA ARG A 9 -10.08 -3.07 11.69
C ARG A 9 -10.24 -4.21 10.68
N PRO A 10 -9.89 -5.45 11.07
CA PRO A 10 -10.15 -6.61 10.24
C PRO A 10 -11.66 -6.87 10.17
N VAL A 11 -12.14 -7.15 8.97
CA VAL A 11 -13.52 -7.54 8.69
C VAL A 11 -13.52 -8.79 7.81
N LYS A 12 -14.57 -9.61 7.96
CA LYS A 12 -14.82 -10.78 7.12
C LYS A 12 -16.10 -10.57 6.34
N VAL A 13 -16.04 -10.77 5.02
CA VAL A 13 -17.20 -10.71 4.12
C VAL A 13 -17.26 -11.96 3.26
N ARG A 14 -18.48 -12.35 2.86
CA ARG A 14 -18.73 -13.48 1.96
C ARG A 14 -19.51 -13.01 0.75
N GLY A 15 -19.14 -13.47 -0.42
CA GLY A 15 -19.67 -12.96 -1.68
C GLY A 15 -18.87 -13.36 -2.90
N HIS A 16 -19.12 -12.73 -4.03
CA HIS A 16 -18.43 -13.01 -5.28
C HIS A 16 -17.94 -11.72 -5.95
N PHE A 17 -16.89 -11.83 -6.77
CA PHE A 17 -16.31 -10.70 -7.49
C PHE A 17 -17.01 -10.45 -8.83
N ASP A 18 -17.23 -9.17 -9.17
CA ASP A 18 -17.57 -8.74 -10.52
C ASP A 18 -16.30 -8.34 -11.27
N HIS A 19 -15.67 -9.32 -11.93
CA HIS A 19 -14.43 -9.12 -12.68
C HIS A 19 -14.60 -8.25 -13.93
N SER A 20 -15.84 -7.97 -14.38
CA SER A 20 -16.08 -7.11 -15.55
C SER A 20 -15.83 -5.63 -15.26
N LYS A 21 -15.82 -5.25 -13.96
CA LYS A 21 -15.72 -3.86 -13.49
C LYS A 21 -14.46 -3.60 -12.66
N GLU A 22 -13.38 -4.32 -12.95
CA GLU A 22 -12.11 -4.08 -12.25
C GLU A 22 -11.60 -2.67 -12.48
N LEU A 23 -11.01 -2.07 -11.44
CA LEU A 23 -10.37 -0.78 -11.45
C LEU A 23 -8.88 -0.92 -11.15
N TYR A 24 -8.04 -0.12 -11.81
CA TYR A 24 -6.59 -0.22 -11.68
C TYR A 24 -6.00 1.02 -11.03
N MET A 25 -5.48 0.84 -9.81
CA MET A 25 -4.74 1.88 -9.12
C MET A 25 -3.25 1.78 -9.43
N MET A 26 -2.69 2.76 -10.13
CA MET A 26 -1.31 2.73 -10.62
C MET A 26 -0.67 4.13 -10.74
N PRO A 27 0.66 4.24 -10.65
CA PRO A 27 1.61 3.16 -10.35
C PRO A 27 1.60 2.75 -8.87
N ARG A 28 1.80 1.45 -8.62
CA ARG A 28 2.02 0.88 -7.28
C ARG A 28 3.29 0.05 -7.28
N THR A 29 3.87 -0.15 -6.10
CA THR A 29 5.04 -0.99 -5.89
C THR A 29 4.63 -2.15 -5.00
N LEU A 30 5.16 -3.34 -5.27
CA LEU A 30 4.95 -4.51 -4.42
C LEU A 30 5.46 -4.21 -3.00
N VAL A 31 4.58 -4.39 -2.01
CA VAL A 31 4.95 -4.38 -0.60
C VAL A 31 5.31 -5.81 -0.20
N ASP A 32 6.60 -6.06 0.01
CA ASP A 32 7.13 -7.31 0.53
C ASP A 32 8.05 -7.00 1.72
N PRO A 33 7.58 -7.16 2.97
CA PRO A 33 8.36 -6.83 4.15
C PRO A 33 9.69 -7.58 4.26
N ALA A 34 9.74 -8.84 3.81
CA ALA A 34 10.95 -9.65 3.90
C ALA A 34 12.00 -9.17 2.88
N ARG A 35 11.56 -8.81 1.67
CA ARG A 35 12.41 -8.21 0.65
C ARG A 35 12.85 -6.80 1.05
N GLU A 36 11.94 -5.97 1.54
CA GLU A 36 12.24 -4.62 2.02
C GLU A 36 13.29 -4.65 3.13
N ALA A 37 13.19 -5.57 4.10
CA ALA A 37 14.18 -5.72 5.15
C ALA A 37 15.57 -6.14 4.64
N ARG A 38 15.63 -7.02 3.63
CA ARG A 38 16.90 -7.48 3.01
C ARG A 38 17.55 -6.41 2.14
N GLU A 39 16.74 -5.57 1.49
CA GLU A 39 17.21 -4.51 0.59
C GLU A 39 17.39 -3.15 1.31
N ALA A 40 16.99 -3.04 2.58
CA ALA A 40 17.17 -1.85 3.39
C ALA A 40 18.65 -1.40 3.41
N GLY A 41 18.90 -0.13 3.07
CA GLY A 41 20.23 0.46 3.02
C GLY A 41 21.01 0.26 1.71
N ARG A 42 20.44 -0.41 0.70
CA ARG A 42 21.04 -0.48 -0.64
C ARG A 42 20.78 0.80 -1.43
N LEU A 43 21.80 1.31 -2.11
CA LEU A 43 21.73 2.50 -2.99
C LEU A 43 20.83 2.31 -4.22
N SER A 44 20.59 1.06 -4.64
CA SER A 44 19.69 0.71 -5.73
C SER A 44 18.79 -0.45 -5.33
N SER A 45 17.47 -0.22 -5.33
CA SER A 45 16.45 -1.27 -5.31
C SER A 45 15.61 -1.13 -6.58
N ALA A 46 15.54 -2.22 -7.36
CA ALA A 46 14.63 -2.30 -8.50
C ALA A 46 13.23 -2.61 -7.96
N ALA A 47 12.55 -1.56 -7.49
CA ALA A 47 11.15 -1.64 -7.08
C ALA A 47 10.29 -2.05 -8.28
N GLU A 48 9.64 -3.22 -8.20
CA GLU A 48 8.76 -3.67 -9.27
C GLU A 48 7.51 -2.79 -9.32
N SER A 49 7.34 -2.08 -10.44
CA SER A 49 6.17 -1.24 -10.67
C SER A 49 5.01 -2.07 -11.24
N GLY A 50 3.81 -1.78 -10.75
CA GLY A 50 2.58 -2.48 -11.10
C GLY A 50 1.35 -1.68 -10.73
N ALA A 51 0.27 -2.40 -10.45
CA ALA A 51 -1.02 -1.82 -10.09
C ALA A 51 -1.64 -2.57 -8.91
N TYR A 52 -2.49 -1.89 -8.16
CA TYR A 52 -3.48 -2.57 -7.32
C TYR A 52 -4.75 -2.81 -8.14
N VAL A 53 -5.29 -4.02 -8.00
CA VAL A 53 -6.54 -4.41 -8.66
C VAL A 53 -7.66 -4.27 -7.65
N VAL A 54 -8.53 -3.29 -7.89
CA VAL A 54 -9.76 -3.09 -7.13
C VAL A 54 -10.90 -3.74 -7.90
N THR A 55 -11.70 -4.57 -7.26
CA THR A 55 -12.79 -5.28 -7.91
C THR A 55 -14.05 -5.12 -7.07
N PRO A 56 -15.19 -4.77 -7.68
CA PRO A 56 -16.47 -4.80 -6.98
C PRO A 56 -16.77 -6.21 -6.48
N PHE A 57 -17.27 -6.30 -5.26
CA PHE A 57 -17.55 -7.54 -4.56
C PHE A 57 -18.97 -7.50 -4.02
N HIS A 58 -19.83 -8.37 -4.51
CA HIS A 58 -21.20 -8.47 -4.07
C HIS A 58 -21.27 -9.31 -2.79
N CYS A 59 -21.56 -8.66 -1.66
CA CYS A 59 -21.70 -9.29 -0.36
C CYS A 59 -23.07 -9.99 -0.26
N THR A 60 -23.10 -11.33 -0.38
CA THR A 60 -24.34 -12.12 -0.35
C THR A 60 -25.16 -11.89 0.92
N ALA A 61 -24.50 -11.78 2.08
CA ALA A 61 -25.17 -11.63 3.37
C ALA A 61 -25.82 -10.25 3.58
N LEU A 62 -25.28 -9.20 2.93
CA LEU A 62 -25.72 -7.82 3.11
C LEU A 62 -26.54 -7.30 1.92
N GLY A 63 -26.50 -8.00 0.77
CA GLY A 63 -27.17 -7.57 -0.46
C GLY A 63 -26.58 -6.30 -1.08
N VAL A 64 -25.34 -5.93 -0.71
CA VAL A 64 -24.67 -4.73 -1.21
C VAL A 64 -23.37 -5.09 -1.92
N THR A 65 -23.01 -4.30 -2.92
CA THR A 65 -21.72 -4.42 -3.61
C THR A 65 -20.74 -3.42 -3.01
N ILE A 66 -19.55 -3.86 -2.64
CA ILE A 66 -18.48 -3.02 -2.07
C ILE A 66 -17.25 -3.05 -2.97
N LEU A 67 -16.28 -2.17 -2.71
CA LEU A 67 -14.99 -2.17 -3.40
C LEU A 67 -13.96 -2.99 -2.61
N VAL A 68 -13.30 -3.93 -3.27
CA VAL A 68 -12.22 -4.72 -2.65
C VAL A 68 -10.93 -4.52 -3.42
N ASN A 69 -9.90 -4.01 -2.77
CA ASN A 69 -8.55 -4.10 -3.30
C ASN A 69 -8.00 -5.49 -3.04
N ARG A 70 -7.89 -6.27 -4.12
CA ARG A 70 -7.37 -7.64 -4.12
C ARG A 70 -5.85 -7.68 -3.98
N GLY A 71 -5.19 -6.54 -4.20
CA GLY A 71 -3.77 -6.36 -4.00
C GLY A 71 -2.99 -6.16 -5.30
N PHE A 72 -1.69 -6.44 -5.25
CA PHE A 72 -0.71 -6.05 -6.27
C PHE A 72 -0.62 -7.03 -7.43
N VAL A 73 -0.52 -6.49 -8.64
CA VAL A 73 -0.07 -7.20 -9.85
C VAL A 73 1.07 -6.45 -10.53
N PRO A 74 2.09 -7.16 -11.04
CA PRO A 74 3.10 -6.57 -11.91
C PRO A 74 2.47 -5.89 -13.14
N ARG A 75 3.14 -4.90 -13.72
CA ARG A 75 2.65 -4.17 -14.91
C ARG A 75 2.27 -5.10 -16.08
N LYS A 76 2.99 -6.21 -16.26
CA LYS A 76 2.71 -7.24 -17.29
C LYS A 76 1.43 -8.04 -17.04
N LYS A 77 0.89 -8.01 -15.81
CA LYS A 77 -0.28 -8.77 -15.34
C LYS A 77 -1.50 -7.90 -15.02
N VAL A 78 -1.47 -6.62 -15.41
CA VAL A 78 -2.63 -5.72 -15.22
C VAL A 78 -3.84 -6.23 -16.01
N ASN A 79 -3.62 -6.65 -17.27
CA ASN A 79 -4.66 -7.23 -18.10
C ASN A 79 -5.21 -8.55 -17.48
N PRO A 80 -6.52 -8.64 -17.19
CA PRO A 80 -7.19 -9.85 -16.70
C PRO A 80 -6.84 -11.13 -17.46
N ASP A 81 -6.73 -11.09 -18.79
CA ASP A 81 -6.47 -12.26 -19.64
C ASP A 81 -5.12 -12.91 -19.34
N THR A 82 -4.16 -12.13 -18.87
CA THR A 82 -2.82 -12.63 -18.52
C THR A 82 -2.77 -13.28 -17.13
N ARG A 83 -3.88 -13.22 -16.37
CA ARG A 83 -3.98 -13.72 -15.00
C ARG A 83 -5.32 -14.43 -14.72
N ARG A 84 -5.82 -15.22 -15.67
CA ARG A 84 -7.10 -15.95 -15.55
C ARG A 84 -7.23 -16.79 -14.28
N LYS A 85 -6.15 -17.45 -13.83
CA LYS A 85 -6.13 -18.20 -12.56
C LYS A 85 -6.44 -17.34 -11.33
N GLY A 86 -6.19 -16.03 -11.44
CA GLY A 86 -6.53 -15.05 -10.44
C GLY A 86 -7.94 -14.48 -10.57
N GLN A 87 -8.75 -14.87 -11.54
CA GLN A 87 -10.16 -14.49 -11.63
C GLN A 87 -10.99 -15.56 -10.97
N VAL A 88 -11.24 -15.39 -9.67
CA VAL A 88 -11.93 -16.40 -8.86
C VAL A 88 -13.42 -16.26 -9.11
N GLU A 89 -14.01 -17.31 -9.66
CA GLU A 89 -15.44 -17.41 -9.89
C GLU A 89 -16.13 -18.03 -8.66
N GLY A 90 -17.39 -17.64 -8.44
CA GLY A 90 -18.21 -18.15 -7.35
C GLY A 90 -18.01 -17.42 -6.02
N GLU A 91 -18.60 -17.99 -4.97
CA GLU A 91 -18.64 -17.39 -3.64
C GLU A 91 -17.36 -17.69 -2.84
N VAL A 92 -16.79 -16.66 -2.21
CA VAL A 92 -15.56 -16.71 -1.44
C VAL A 92 -15.71 -16.01 -0.09
N ASP A 93 -14.98 -16.51 0.90
CA ASP A 93 -14.76 -15.83 2.18
C ASP A 93 -13.53 -14.92 2.04
N LEU A 94 -13.71 -13.61 2.22
CA LEU A 94 -12.65 -12.61 2.15
C LEU A 94 -12.43 -12.00 3.54
N VAL A 95 -11.16 -11.95 3.96
CA VAL A 95 -10.74 -11.18 5.13
C VAL A 95 -9.91 -10.00 4.67
N GLY A 96 -10.18 -8.82 5.22
CA GLY A 96 -9.42 -7.62 4.88
C GLY A 96 -9.60 -6.50 5.88
N MET A 97 -9.00 -5.36 5.59
CA MET A 97 -9.01 -4.18 6.45
C MET A 97 -9.82 -3.06 5.80
N VAL A 98 -10.73 -2.45 6.55
CA VAL A 98 -11.48 -1.29 6.05
C VAL A 98 -10.53 -0.10 5.90
N ARG A 99 -10.64 0.60 4.77
CA ARG A 99 -9.89 1.83 4.52
C ARG A 99 -10.77 2.92 3.95
N LEU A 100 -10.49 4.16 4.32
CA LEU A 100 -11.28 5.31 3.92
C LEU A 100 -10.77 5.96 2.63
N SER A 101 -11.62 6.77 1.99
CA SER A 101 -11.21 7.55 0.82
C SER A 101 -9.98 8.40 1.12
N GLU A 102 -9.05 8.44 0.16
CA GLU A 102 -7.85 9.25 0.25
C GLU A 102 -8.14 10.68 -0.21
N THR A 103 -7.58 11.66 0.49
CA THR A 103 -7.49 13.02 -0.02
C THR A 103 -6.32 13.11 -0.99
N ARG A 104 -6.57 13.66 -2.19
CA ARG A 104 -5.52 13.88 -3.18
C ARG A 104 -4.43 14.78 -2.60
N LYS A 105 -3.18 14.32 -2.61
CA LYS A 105 -2.01 15.10 -2.20
C LYS A 105 -1.56 16.05 -3.32
N PRO A 106 -0.91 17.18 -2.99
CA PRO A 106 -0.22 18.00 -3.98
C PRO A 106 0.73 17.13 -4.83
N PHE A 107 0.82 17.41 -6.12
CA PHE A 107 1.66 16.69 -7.11
C PHE A 107 1.24 15.26 -7.46
N VAL A 108 0.14 14.73 -6.91
CA VAL A 108 -0.48 13.50 -7.43
C VAL A 108 -1.35 13.87 -8.64
N PRO A 109 -1.22 13.22 -9.81
CA PRO A 109 -2.11 13.49 -10.94
C PRO A 109 -3.58 13.18 -10.61
N GLU A 110 -4.51 13.80 -11.34
CA GLU A 110 -5.93 13.50 -11.18
C GLU A 110 -6.28 12.11 -11.72
N ASN A 111 -7.26 11.45 -11.10
CA ASN A 111 -7.77 10.18 -11.59
C ASN A 111 -8.38 10.35 -12.98
N ASN A 112 -8.28 9.31 -13.83
CA ASN A 112 -8.92 9.26 -15.13
C ASN A 112 -9.88 8.07 -15.19
N PRO A 113 -11.15 8.25 -14.76
CA PRO A 113 -12.16 7.18 -14.77
C PRO A 113 -12.43 6.63 -16.17
N ALA A 114 -12.40 7.48 -17.20
CA ALA A 114 -12.66 7.08 -18.59
C ALA A 114 -11.62 6.09 -19.14
N ARG A 115 -10.36 6.17 -18.67
CA ARG A 115 -9.28 5.22 -19.01
C ARG A 115 -9.02 4.19 -17.93
N ASN A 116 -9.84 4.16 -16.88
CA ASN A 116 -9.66 3.29 -15.72
C ASN A 116 -8.26 3.38 -15.08
N HIS A 117 -7.71 4.60 -15.02
CA HIS A 117 -6.43 4.87 -14.38
C HIS A 117 -6.65 5.68 -13.11
N TRP A 118 -6.32 5.06 -11.97
CA TRP A 118 -6.53 5.66 -10.65
C TRP A 118 -5.19 5.86 -9.95
N HIS A 119 -4.90 7.09 -9.52
CA HIS A 119 -3.67 7.43 -8.79
C HIS A 119 -3.87 7.42 -7.27
N TYR A 120 -5.08 7.73 -6.81
CA TYR A 120 -5.47 7.73 -5.40
C TYR A 120 -6.86 7.12 -5.24
N ARG A 121 -7.18 6.66 -4.03
CA ARG A 121 -8.45 6.02 -3.69
C ARG A 121 -9.54 7.06 -3.51
N ASP A 122 -10.31 7.31 -4.57
CA ASP A 122 -11.53 8.13 -4.53
C ASP A 122 -12.75 7.21 -4.51
N LEU A 123 -13.28 6.93 -3.32
CA LEU A 123 -14.34 5.93 -3.16
C LEU A 123 -15.64 6.35 -3.82
N GLU A 124 -15.98 7.64 -3.78
CA GLU A 124 -17.19 8.17 -4.39
C GLU A 124 -17.15 8.02 -5.91
N ALA A 125 -16.03 8.38 -6.54
CA ALA A 125 -15.87 8.25 -7.98
C ALA A 125 -15.82 6.78 -8.42
N MET A 126 -15.12 5.92 -7.67
CA MET A 126 -15.04 4.48 -7.96
C MET A 126 -16.39 3.79 -7.79
N ALA A 127 -17.13 4.11 -6.73
CA ALA A 127 -18.48 3.63 -6.44
C ALA A 127 -19.45 3.97 -7.59
N ARG A 128 -19.49 5.24 -8.01
CA ARG A 128 -20.34 5.70 -9.11
C ARG A 128 -20.06 4.98 -10.42
N LEU A 129 -18.79 4.69 -10.74
CA LEU A 129 -18.43 4.00 -11.97
C LEU A 129 -18.85 2.52 -11.95
N THR A 130 -18.80 1.88 -10.78
CA THR A 130 -18.99 0.44 -10.65
C THR A 130 -20.41 0.04 -10.23
N GLY A 131 -21.17 0.98 -9.66
CA GLY A 131 -22.44 0.71 -8.99
C GLY A 131 -22.27 0.07 -7.61
N ALA A 132 -21.07 0.16 -7.03
CA ALA A 132 -20.80 -0.28 -5.66
C ALA A 132 -21.10 0.84 -4.66
N GLU A 133 -21.25 0.49 -3.40
CA GLU A 133 -21.23 1.43 -2.27
C GLU A 133 -19.79 1.94 -2.04
N PRO A 134 -19.60 3.16 -1.50
CA PRO A 134 -18.29 3.74 -1.20
C PRO A 134 -17.64 3.11 0.05
N ILE A 135 -17.70 1.78 0.14
CA ILE A 135 -17.08 0.94 1.18
C ILE A 135 -15.90 0.22 0.54
N PHE A 136 -14.74 0.28 1.19
CA PHE A 136 -13.51 -0.27 0.63
C PHE A 136 -12.76 -1.14 1.63
N ILE A 137 -12.34 -2.31 1.16
CA ILE A 137 -11.57 -3.29 1.93
C ILE A 137 -10.26 -3.60 1.21
N ASP A 138 -9.13 -3.48 1.90
CA ASP A 138 -7.85 -4.04 1.46
C ASP A 138 -7.80 -5.52 1.87
N ALA A 139 -7.73 -6.43 0.90
CA ALA A 139 -7.65 -7.87 1.15
C ALA A 139 -6.37 -8.23 1.92
N ASP A 140 -6.47 -9.18 2.86
CA ASP A 140 -5.32 -9.68 3.59
C ASP A 140 -4.42 -10.57 2.71
N PHE A 141 -3.25 -10.93 3.21
CA PHE A 141 -2.32 -11.77 2.46
C PHE A 141 -2.85 -13.20 2.23
N LYS A 142 -3.67 -13.72 3.16
CA LYS A 142 -4.25 -15.08 3.07
C LYS A 142 -5.26 -15.20 1.93
N SER A 143 -5.89 -14.09 1.55
CA SER A 143 -6.80 -13.99 0.41
C SER A 143 -6.07 -13.95 -0.96
N THR A 144 -4.74 -14.07 -0.97
CA THR A 144 -3.94 -14.12 -2.20
C THR A 144 -4.20 -15.40 -2.98
N VAL A 145 -4.46 -15.26 -4.27
CA VAL A 145 -4.70 -16.38 -5.19
C VAL A 145 -3.44 -16.61 -6.02
N PRO A 146 -2.89 -17.83 -6.10
CA PRO A 146 -1.73 -18.12 -6.94
C PRO A 146 -1.94 -17.71 -8.40
N GLY A 147 -1.06 -16.83 -8.90
CA GLY A 147 -1.17 -16.29 -10.26
C GLY A 147 -2.10 -15.08 -10.41
N GLY A 148 -2.81 -14.69 -9.35
CA GLY A 148 -3.63 -13.48 -9.27
C GLY A 148 -2.96 -12.32 -8.51
N PRO A 149 -3.76 -11.30 -8.13
CA PRO A 149 -3.30 -10.21 -7.27
C PRO A 149 -2.79 -10.70 -5.91
N ILE A 150 -1.70 -10.08 -5.44
CA ILE A 150 -1.05 -10.38 -4.17
C ILE A 150 -1.66 -9.48 -3.09
N GLY A 151 -2.44 -10.05 -2.17
CA GLY A 151 -3.07 -9.33 -1.06
C GLY A 151 -2.08 -8.85 0.00
N GLY A 152 -2.59 -8.26 1.08
CA GLY A 152 -1.77 -7.81 2.21
C GLY A 152 -0.86 -6.61 1.89
N GLN A 153 -1.23 -5.78 0.92
CA GLN A 153 -0.41 -4.64 0.45
C GLN A 153 -0.57 -3.37 1.32
N THR A 154 -1.34 -3.46 2.40
CA THR A 154 -1.44 -2.40 3.40
C THR A 154 -0.13 -2.34 4.19
N ARG A 155 0.64 -1.27 4.02
CA ARG A 155 1.87 -1.05 4.79
C ARG A 155 1.50 -0.65 6.22
N VAL A 156 1.63 -1.59 7.17
CA VAL A 156 1.43 -1.36 8.61
C VAL A 156 2.77 -1.14 9.34
N ALA A 157 3.90 -1.18 8.61
CA ALA A 157 5.22 -0.96 9.20
C ALA A 157 5.48 0.53 9.44
N LEU A 158 5.65 0.90 10.72
CA LEU A 158 6.15 2.20 11.12
C LEU A 158 7.65 2.27 10.83
N ARG A 159 8.10 3.36 10.19
CA ARG A 159 9.52 3.58 9.89
C ARG A 159 10.30 3.73 11.20
N ASN A 160 11.29 2.87 11.43
CA ASN A 160 12.14 2.91 12.60
C ASN A 160 13.58 3.22 12.18
N GLU A 161 13.99 4.48 12.32
CA GLU A 161 15.37 4.92 12.03
C GLU A 161 16.11 5.39 13.28
N HIS A 162 15.62 5.02 14.47
CA HIS A 162 16.16 5.52 15.73
C HIS A 162 17.65 5.21 15.90
N MET A 163 18.10 4.01 15.52
CA MET A 163 19.52 3.64 15.59
C MET A 163 20.39 4.51 14.67
N GLN A 164 19.94 4.75 13.44
CA GLN A 164 20.67 5.61 12.50
C GLN A 164 20.77 7.03 13.06
N TYR A 165 19.67 7.58 13.56
CA TYR A 165 19.68 8.90 14.21
C TYR A 165 20.63 8.94 15.41
N ILE A 166 20.61 7.93 16.29
CA ILE A 166 21.53 7.84 17.43
C ILE A 166 22.97 7.91 16.92
N ILE A 167 23.34 7.09 15.93
CA ILE A 167 24.71 7.08 15.38
C ILE A 167 25.07 8.44 14.78
N THR A 168 24.20 9.04 13.97
CA THR A 168 24.46 10.33 13.34
C THR A 168 24.65 11.44 14.39
N TRP A 169 23.76 11.54 15.36
CA TRP A 169 23.80 12.61 16.36
C TRP A 169 24.95 12.43 17.34
N TYR A 170 25.17 11.23 17.89
CA TYR A 170 26.30 10.99 18.78
C TYR A 170 27.65 11.06 18.04
N GLY A 171 27.70 10.64 16.77
CA GLY A 171 28.88 10.81 15.92
C GLY A 171 29.23 12.28 15.69
N LEU A 172 28.23 13.13 15.41
CA LEU A 172 28.44 14.57 15.27
C LEU A 172 28.88 15.22 16.60
N CYS A 173 28.26 14.83 17.72
CA CYS A 173 28.68 15.28 19.05
C CYS A 173 30.13 14.88 19.36
N ALA A 174 30.54 13.64 19.06
CA ALA A 174 31.90 13.18 19.28
C ALA A 174 32.91 13.94 18.41
N ALA A 175 32.62 14.12 17.12
CA ALA A 175 33.48 14.84 16.19
C ALA A 175 33.66 16.31 16.61
N THR A 176 32.56 16.99 16.95
CA THR A 176 32.61 18.39 17.41
C THR A 176 33.30 18.54 18.76
N SER A 177 33.08 17.62 19.70
CA SER A 177 33.79 17.58 20.98
C SER A 177 35.30 17.37 20.80
N TYR A 178 35.69 16.48 19.89
CA TYR A 178 37.10 16.26 19.54
C TYR A 178 37.75 17.51 18.94
N LEU A 179 37.09 18.18 18.00
CA LEU A 179 37.58 19.42 17.41
C LEU A 179 37.71 20.54 18.46
N TRP A 180 36.74 20.64 19.36
CA TRP A 180 36.78 21.59 20.48
C TRP A 180 37.97 21.30 21.41
N PHE A 181 38.14 20.05 21.83
CA PHE A 181 39.27 19.63 22.66
C PHE A 181 40.61 19.95 21.99
N LYS A 182 40.77 19.61 20.70
CA LYS A 182 41.99 19.89 19.94
C LYS A 182 42.29 21.39 19.83
N LYS A 183 41.25 22.23 19.72
CA LYS A 183 41.40 23.68 19.56
C LYS A 183 41.78 24.37 20.86
N PHE A 184 41.17 23.98 21.98
CA PHE A 184 41.23 24.74 23.23
C PHE A 184 42.09 24.08 24.33
N LEU A 185 42.23 22.76 24.34
CA LEU A 185 42.93 22.03 25.40
C LEU A 185 44.33 21.55 25.00
N SER A 186 44.56 21.22 23.72
CA SER A 186 45.88 20.78 23.24
C SER A 186 46.75 21.89 22.65
N ARG A 187 46.36 23.17 22.79
CA ARG A 187 47.28 24.32 22.62
C ARG A 187 47.82 24.73 23.98
N THR A 188 48.90 24.09 24.41
CA THR A 188 49.78 24.66 25.44
C THR A 188 50.33 25.98 24.89
N PRO A 189 50.32 27.10 25.63
CA PRO A 189 51.07 28.28 25.25
C PRO A 189 52.54 27.87 25.15
N GLY A 190 53.16 28.08 23.99
CA GLY A 190 54.60 27.96 23.86
C GLY A 190 55.26 28.97 24.81
N VAL A 191 56.09 28.46 25.72
CA VAL A 191 57.23 29.18 26.29
C VAL A 191 58.33 29.22 25.23
#